data_AF-B0BJI1-F1
#
_entry.id   AF-B0BJI1-F1
#
_cell.length_a   1.000
_cell.length_b   1.000
_cell.length_c   1.000
_cell.angle_alpha   90.00
_cell.angle_beta   90.00
_cell.angle_gamma   90.00
#
_symmetry.space_group_name_H-M   'P 1'
#
loop_
_entity.id
_entity.type
_entity.pdbx_description
1 polymer ?
#
loop_
_entity_poly.entity_id
_entity_poly.type
_entity_poly.pdbx_seq_one_letter_code
_entity_poly.pdbx_strand_id
1 'polypeptide(L)'
;ALGPMDKGPPYSRIESESFGDGFPDRGVYCRKCKTYIPEFDFLDTFTYHRIRALSLNGQTGLAQAELAAATGCSARWAKIWVIRSGKPHVATPGPPCPHCGQPLRTDRARQCPHCFKAWHGA
;
A
#
# COMPACT_ATOMS: atom_id res chain seq x y z
N ALA A 1 -0.42 -20.79 -2.48
CA ALA A 1 -0.66 -19.44 -3.03
C ALA A 1 -1.99 -18.97 -2.49
N LEU A 2 -2.04 -17.89 -1.70
CA LEU A 2 -3.32 -17.28 -1.36
C LEU A 2 -3.85 -16.65 -2.65
N GLY A 3 -4.99 -17.15 -3.14
CA GLY A 3 -5.68 -16.62 -4.32
C GLY A 3 -5.99 -15.13 -4.19
N PRO A 4 -6.48 -14.47 -5.25
CA PRO A 4 -6.96 -13.10 -5.13
C PRO A 4 -8.07 -13.09 -4.06
N MET A 5 -7.75 -12.57 -2.88
CA MET A 5 -8.77 -12.28 -1.87
C MET A 5 -9.71 -11.28 -2.52
N ASP A 6 -11.00 -11.63 -2.61
CA ASP A 6 -12.01 -10.79 -3.23
C ASP A 6 -11.90 -9.36 -2.67
N LYS A 7 -11.60 -8.43 -3.56
CA LYS A 7 -11.34 -7.02 -3.26
C LYS A 7 -12.54 -6.34 -2.59
N GLY A 8 -13.73 -6.93 -2.69
CA GLY A 8 -15.00 -6.30 -2.33
C GLY A 8 -15.31 -5.09 -3.23
N PRO A 9 -16.52 -4.54 -3.16
CA PRO A 9 -16.82 -3.27 -3.79
C PRO A 9 -16.08 -2.13 -3.07
N PRO A 10 -15.81 -1.00 -3.76
CA PRO A 10 -15.35 0.23 -3.11
C PRO A 10 -16.27 0.66 -1.97
N TYR A 11 -15.76 1.45 -1.04
CA TYR A 11 -16.57 2.07 0.02
C TYR A 11 -17.40 3.20 -0.53
N SER A 12 -18.68 3.20 -0.16
CA SER A 12 -19.55 4.37 -0.29
C SER A 12 -19.18 5.43 0.75
N ARG A 13 -19.71 6.65 0.57
CA ARG A 13 -19.45 7.77 1.48
C ARG A 13 -19.93 7.46 2.90
N ILE A 14 -21.16 6.96 3.01
CA ILE A 14 -21.80 6.64 4.30
C ILE A 14 -20.99 5.60 5.06
N GLU A 15 -20.51 4.55 4.39
CA GLU A 15 -19.69 3.52 5.03
C GLU A 15 -18.34 4.07 5.49
N SER A 16 -17.70 4.90 4.66
CA SER A 16 -16.40 5.52 4.97
C SER A 16 -16.46 6.40 6.22
N GLU A 17 -17.56 7.14 6.38
CA GLU A 17 -17.84 7.99 7.54
C GLU A 17 -18.21 7.16 8.78
N SER A 18 -18.94 6.05 8.60
CA SER A 18 -19.47 5.24 9.70
C SER A 18 -18.48 4.22 10.28
N PHE A 19 -17.41 3.89 9.55
CA PHE A 19 -16.46 2.84 9.95
C PHE A 19 -15.62 3.18 11.20
N GLY A 20 -15.49 4.48 11.51
CA GLY A 20 -14.69 4.97 12.63
C GLY A 20 -13.18 4.74 12.43
N ASP A 21 -12.47 4.46 13.53
CA ASP A 21 -11.01 4.34 13.55
C ASP A 21 -10.47 2.93 13.24
N GLY A 22 -11.31 2.01 12.76
CA GLY A 22 -10.92 0.65 12.40
C GLY A 22 -9.93 0.55 11.23
N PHE A 23 -9.43 -0.65 10.96
CA PHE A 23 -8.67 -0.94 9.71
C PHE A 23 -9.64 -1.27 8.58
N PRO A 24 -9.37 -0.86 7.34
CA PRO A 24 -10.18 -1.28 6.20
C PRO A 24 -10.21 -2.81 6.10
N ASP A 25 -11.39 -3.36 5.92
CA ASP A 25 -11.68 -4.79 5.77
C ASP A 25 -11.82 -5.23 4.31
N ARG A 26 -11.89 -4.27 3.37
CA ARG A 26 -11.94 -4.51 1.92
C ARG A 26 -11.10 -3.49 1.13
N GLY A 27 -10.90 -3.79 -0.15
CA GLY A 27 -10.06 -3.04 -1.08
C GLY A 27 -8.87 -3.86 -1.58
N VAL A 28 -7.82 -3.19 -2.07
CA VAL A 28 -6.64 -3.89 -2.60
C VAL A 28 -5.73 -4.34 -1.46
N TYR A 29 -5.56 -5.65 -1.29
CA TYR A 29 -4.68 -6.19 -0.24
C TYR A 29 -3.21 -5.97 -0.55
N CYS A 30 -2.48 -5.32 0.37
CA CYS A 30 -1.04 -5.17 0.27
C CYS A 30 -0.31 -6.22 1.10
N ARG A 31 0.23 -7.26 0.45
CA ARG A 31 0.96 -8.36 1.11
C ARG A 31 2.12 -7.90 2.00
N LYS A 32 2.83 -6.85 1.58
CA LYS A 32 3.97 -6.29 2.35
C LYS A 32 3.52 -5.58 3.64
N CYS A 33 2.35 -4.95 3.62
CA CYS A 33 1.82 -4.19 4.76
C CYS A 33 0.87 -5.00 5.62
N LYS A 34 0.38 -6.14 5.09
CA LYS A 34 -0.65 -6.97 5.69
C LYS A 34 -1.95 -6.21 6.00
N THR A 35 -2.33 -5.28 5.12
CA THR A 35 -3.54 -4.46 5.26
C THR A 35 -4.21 -4.26 3.90
N TYR A 36 -5.51 -3.97 3.90
CA TYR A 36 -6.23 -3.50 2.73
C TYR A 36 -5.99 -2.02 2.49
N ILE A 37 -5.93 -1.64 1.22
CA ILE A 37 -5.93 -0.26 0.75
C ILE A 37 -7.37 0.05 0.33
N PRO A 38 -8.07 0.96 1.02
CA PRO A 38 -9.47 1.23 0.73
C PRO A 38 -9.60 1.87 -0.64
N GLU A 39 -10.72 1.61 -1.30
CA GLU A 39 -11.12 2.29 -2.52
C GLU A 39 -12.45 2.98 -2.29
N PHE A 40 -12.70 4.07 -3.02
CA PHE A 40 -13.87 4.92 -2.84
C PHE A 40 -14.53 5.09 -4.21
N ASP A 41 -15.82 4.81 -4.35
CA ASP A 41 -16.55 4.95 -5.63
C ASP A 41 -16.89 6.40 -5.97
N PHE A 42 -16.94 7.27 -4.96
CA PHE A 42 -17.30 8.68 -5.07
C PHE A 42 -16.07 9.62 -5.14
N LEU A 43 -14.84 9.08 -5.14
CA LEU A 43 -13.62 9.89 -5.27
C LEU A 43 -13.37 10.21 -6.75
N ASP A 44 -13.62 11.45 -7.13
CA ASP A 44 -13.46 11.88 -8.53
C ASP A 44 -11.99 11.86 -9.00
N THR A 45 -11.82 11.75 -10.31
CA THR A 45 -10.52 11.66 -10.97
C THR A 45 -9.61 12.86 -10.69
N PHE A 46 -10.16 14.07 -10.61
CA PHE A 46 -9.37 15.29 -10.39
C PHE A 46 -8.79 15.31 -8.97
N THR A 47 -9.63 15.07 -7.97
CA THR A 47 -9.24 14.94 -6.56
C THR A 47 -8.22 13.80 -6.39
N TYR A 48 -8.45 12.65 -7.01
CA TYR A 48 -7.50 11.54 -7.02
C TYR A 48 -6.12 11.96 -7.54
N HIS A 49 -6.05 12.63 -8.70
CA HIS A 49 -4.79 13.09 -9.27
C HIS A 49 -4.08 14.13 -8.41
N ARG A 50 -4.84 15.03 -7.78
CA ARG A 50 -4.32 16.06 -6.88
C ARG A 50 -3.70 15.44 -5.63
N ILE A 51 -4.42 14.54 -4.95
CA ILE A 51 -3.89 13.80 -3.78
C ILE A 51 -2.63 13.01 -4.16
N ARG A 52 -2.64 12.37 -5.34
CA ARG A 52 -1.48 11.63 -5.83
C ARG A 52 -0.27 12.55 -6.09
N ALA A 53 -0.48 13.72 -6.67
CA ALA A 53 0.59 14.70 -6.87
C ALA A 53 1.18 15.18 -5.53
N LEU A 54 0.34 15.48 -4.53
CA LEU A 54 0.79 15.83 -3.19
C LEU A 54 1.63 14.69 -2.56
N SER A 55 1.16 13.45 -2.67
CA SER A 55 1.86 12.28 -2.15
C SER A 55 3.23 12.08 -2.81
N LEU A 56 3.33 12.28 -4.13
CA LEU A 56 4.58 12.15 -4.87
C LEU A 56 5.57 13.27 -4.55
N ASN A 57 5.09 14.47 -4.23
CA ASN A 57 5.90 15.62 -3.82
C ASN A 57 6.30 15.59 -2.33
N GLY A 58 6.06 14.47 -1.62
CA GLY A 58 6.38 14.33 -0.19
C GLY A 58 5.44 15.10 0.75
N GLN A 59 4.39 15.75 0.23
CA GLN A 59 3.42 16.53 1.00
C GLN A 59 2.34 15.62 1.61
N THR A 60 2.78 14.58 2.33
CA THR A 60 1.92 13.49 2.82
C THR A 60 0.86 13.93 3.80
N GLY A 61 1.12 14.97 4.61
CA GLY A 61 0.12 15.54 5.53
C GLY A 61 -1.04 16.21 4.78
N LEU A 62 -0.72 17.01 3.75
CA LEU A 62 -1.74 17.65 2.91
C LEU A 62 -2.54 16.60 2.11
N ALA A 63 -1.86 15.60 1.56
CA ALA A 63 -2.52 14.50 0.86
C ALA A 63 -3.51 13.74 1.78
N GLN A 64 -3.15 13.52 3.04
CA GLN A 64 -4.03 12.87 4.02
C GLN A 64 -5.23 13.74 4.37
N ALA A 65 -5.00 15.03 4.66
CA ALA A 65 -6.07 15.97 4.99
C ALA A 65 -7.07 16.11 3.84
N GLU A 66 -6.57 16.19 2.61
CA GLU A 66 -7.41 16.31 1.42
C GLU A 66 -8.23 15.05 1.15
N LEU A 67 -7.61 13.87 1.27
CA LEU A 67 -8.33 12.61 1.12
C LEU A 67 -9.42 12.46 2.19
N ALA A 68 -9.11 12.79 3.45
CA ALA A 68 -10.08 12.74 4.54
C ALA A 68 -11.24 13.73 4.30
N ALA A 69 -10.96 14.96 3.83
CA ALA A 69 -11.98 15.92 3.48
C ALA A 69 -12.88 15.45 2.31
N ALA A 70 -12.29 14.82 1.29
CA ALA A 70 -13.03 14.32 0.14
C ALA A 70 -13.92 13.11 0.49
N THR A 71 -13.47 12.27 1.43
CA THR A 71 -14.06 10.95 1.69
C THR A 71 -14.78 10.79 3.02
N GLY A 72 -14.57 11.70 3.97
CA GLY A 72 -15.05 11.54 5.34
C GLY A 72 -14.38 10.38 6.10
N CYS A 73 -13.37 9.72 5.51
CA CYS A 73 -12.70 8.59 6.16
C CYS A 73 -11.83 9.03 7.35
N SER A 74 -11.53 8.11 8.26
CA SER A 74 -10.64 8.37 9.39
C SER A 74 -9.20 8.68 8.95
N ALA A 75 -8.45 9.36 9.82
CA ALA A 75 -7.04 9.68 9.57
C ALA A 75 -6.19 8.43 9.32
N ARG A 76 -6.55 7.29 9.93
CA ARG A 76 -5.88 6.00 9.70
C ARG A 76 -6.05 5.54 8.25
N TRP A 77 -7.26 5.62 7.71
CA TRP A 77 -7.55 5.23 6.33
C TRP A 77 -6.84 6.15 5.34
N ALA A 78 -6.91 7.46 5.59
CA ALA A 78 -6.22 8.44 4.76
C ALA A 78 -4.71 8.16 4.73
N LYS A 79 -4.10 7.85 5.88
CA LYS A 79 -2.69 7.48 5.98
C LYS A 79 -2.36 6.20 5.21
N ILE A 80 -3.17 5.14 5.36
CA ILE A 80 -2.97 3.87 4.63
C ILE A 80 -2.99 4.12 3.12
N TRP A 81 -3.98 4.88 2.65
CA TRP A 81 -4.14 5.17 1.25
C TRP A 81 -2.98 6.02 0.70
N VAL A 82 -2.61 7.10 1.39
CA VAL A 82 -1.56 8.04 0.93
C VAL A 82 -0.19 7.39 0.90
N ILE A 83 0.20 6.63 1.94
CA ILE A 83 1.47 5.88 1.97
C ILE A 83 1.60 4.91 0.79
N ARG A 84 0.47 4.53 0.19
CA ARG A 84 0.36 3.59 -0.92
C ARG A 84 -0.06 4.24 -2.23
N SER A 85 -0.41 5.52 -2.21
CA SER A 85 -1.01 6.25 -3.33
C SER A 85 -2.11 5.43 -4.03
N GLY A 86 -2.97 4.77 -3.24
CA GLY A 86 -4.05 3.91 -3.72
C GLY A 86 -3.61 2.58 -4.36
N LYS A 87 -2.33 2.20 -4.31
CA LYS A 87 -1.80 0.99 -4.97
C LYS A 87 -1.02 0.08 -4.02
N PRO A 88 -1.18 -1.24 -4.11
CA PRO A 88 -0.36 -2.16 -3.32
C PRO A 88 1.10 -2.05 -3.75
N HIS A 89 2.01 -2.36 -2.83
CA HIS A 89 3.40 -2.59 -3.23
C HIS A 89 3.47 -3.68 -4.30
N VAL A 90 4.15 -3.35 -5.39
CA VAL A 90 4.57 -4.35 -6.37
C VAL A 90 5.61 -5.24 -5.67
N ALA A 91 5.33 -6.53 -5.63
CA ALA A 91 6.30 -7.51 -5.18
C ALA A 91 7.25 -7.80 -6.35
N THR A 92 8.26 -6.96 -6.54
CA THR A 92 9.35 -7.29 -7.45
C THR A 92 10.28 -8.25 -6.72
N PRO A 93 10.49 -9.50 -7.22
CA PRO A 93 11.50 -10.36 -6.66
C PRO A 93 12.85 -9.64 -6.76
N GLY A 94 13.65 -9.65 -5.69
CA GLY A 94 15.03 -9.19 -5.81
C GLY A 94 15.87 -10.17 -6.64
N PRO A 95 17.12 -9.84 -6.94
CA PRO A 95 18.01 -10.67 -7.72
C PRO A 95 18.20 -12.05 -7.09
N PRO A 96 18.55 -13.08 -7.88
CA PRO A 96 18.80 -14.40 -7.35
C PRO A 96 20.02 -14.39 -6.41
N CYS A 97 19.95 -15.17 -5.34
CA CYS A 97 21.07 -15.42 -4.45
C CYS A 97 22.21 -16.10 -5.22
N PRO A 98 23.48 -15.65 -5.08
CA PRO A 98 24.62 -16.26 -5.79
C PRO A 98 24.93 -17.70 -5.35
N HIS A 99 24.38 -18.17 -4.22
CA HIS A 99 24.65 -19.50 -3.68
C HIS A 99 23.51 -20.51 -3.89
N CYS A 100 22.26 -20.07 -3.97
CA CYS A 100 21.11 -20.97 -4.06
C CYS A 100 20.06 -20.57 -5.12
N GLY A 101 20.26 -19.47 -5.84
CA GLY A 101 19.36 -18.99 -6.89
C GLY A 101 18.04 -18.38 -6.40
N GLN A 102 17.67 -18.55 -5.12
CA GLN A 102 16.42 -18.00 -4.58
C GLN A 102 16.45 -16.45 -4.52
N PRO A 103 15.31 -15.77 -4.74
CA PRO A 103 15.27 -14.32 -4.83
C PRO A 103 15.62 -13.66 -3.50
N LEU A 104 16.43 -12.61 -3.58
CA LEU A 104 16.79 -11.78 -2.43
C LEU A 104 15.69 -10.78 -2.11
N ARG A 105 15.71 -10.26 -0.88
CA ARG A 105 14.71 -9.27 -0.43
C ARG A 105 14.85 -7.93 -1.17
N THR A 106 16.08 -7.55 -1.50
CA THR A 106 16.44 -6.33 -2.23
C THR A 106 17.75 -6.56 -2.99
N ASP A 107 18.05 -5.69 -3.95
CA ASP A 107 19.32 -5.71 -4.71
C ASP A 107 20.55 -5.45 -3.84
N ARG A 108 20.34 -4.85 -2.66
CA ARG A 108 21.40 -4.54 -1.68
C ARG A 108 21.52 -5.61 -0.59
N ALA A 109 20.75 -6.69 -0.65
CA ALA A 109 20.83 -7.76 0.33
C ALA A 109 22.21 -8.44 0.25
N ARG A 110 22.91 -8.49 1.39
CA ARG A 110 24.20 -9.18 1.54
C ARG A 110 24.09 -10.53 2.24
N GLN A 111 22.86 -10.97 2.50
CA GLN A 111 22.55 -12.25 3.13
C GLN A 111 21.28 -12.82 2.51
N CYS A 112 21.29 -14.12 2.23
CA CYS A 112 20.12 -14.82 1.71
C CYS A 112 19.21 -15.30 2.85
N PRO A 113 17.89 -14.99 2.84
CA PRO A 113 16.98 -15.48 3.87
C PRO A 113 16.59 -16.97 3.69
N HIS A 114 16.95 -17.58 2.56
CA HIS A 114 16.60 -18.97 2.24
C HIS A 114 17.72 -19.97 2.58
N CYS A 115 18.99 -19.62 2.27
CA CYS A 115 20.14 -20.46 2.57
C CYS A 115 21.07 -19.89 3.66
N PHE A 116 20.75 -18.71 4.18
CA PHE A 116 21.45 -18.02 5.28
C PHE A 116 22.92 -17.65 5.03
N LYS A 117 23.49 -17.96 3.86
CA LYS A 117 24.82 -17.51 3.44
C LYS A 117 24.86 -15.98 3.29
N ALA A 118 25.98 -15.39 3.70
CA ALA A 118 26.26 -13.96 3.58
C ALA A 118 27.50 -13.73 2.71
N TRP A 119 27.54 -12.59 2.02
CA TRP A 119 28.66 -12.14 1.18
C TRP A 119 28.91 -10.66 1.48
N HIS A 120 29.49 -10.41 2.65
CA HIS A 120 30.02 -9.11 3.00
C HIS A 120 31.44 -9.02 2.40
N GLY A 121 31.65 -8.19 1.37
CA GLY A 121 33.00 -7.93 0.84
C GLY A 121 33.28 -8.34 -0.62
N ALA A 122 32.27 -8.24 -1.51
CA ALA A 122 32.51 -8.15 -2.95
C ALA A 122 32.36 -6.70 -3.41
#